data_AF-A0A2M7JV58-F1
#
_entry.id   AF-A0A2M7JV58-F1
#
_cell.length_a   1.000
_cell.length_b   1.000
_cell.length_c   1.000
_cell.angle_alpha   90.00
_cell.angle_beta   90.00
_cell.angle_gamma   90.00
#
_symmetry.space_group_name_H-M   'P 1'
#
loop_
_entity.id
_entity.type
_entity.pdbx_description
1 polymer ?
#
loop_
_entity_poly.entity_id
_entity_poly.type
_entity_poly.pdbx_seq_one_letter_code
_entity_poly.pdbx_strand_id
1 'polypeptide(L)'
;MPEKRVIEALLDHGITHYTFCPWDFHTHLRLYAEAKKVVGDKELAKQMSNYFIDVIADTHCVRKRFTEIPELHRNLKKGTIEEVIAFLYQKIWGIDLGIPPSKMSVKGHADIVRRLARIPYLDRSRWGESIRKFARSLKPLLLEEQKQQGSKGGKGEHNPQGEDYLNHYSNEEIDQGLRDYARQTMALSEFKDVVEDFSDELKGAGYGMEGGMGRGQGSPIDADVLFYMKLAENYSIPIKKVPLEEKGSLHPHSHSPWEIGSPFQDVDIWTSFGKIMPGITQIWTKREGKGRGKMEGTPDCLIAIDSSGSMINPRKSLSYAVLGAACATNAYLQNGSKVAIYNFSDAPMGGKDILNYTDQREDIYRVLCKYFGGGTALDLEDLIPLTQGKKNLDLFIITDMKITNLEALIGFFGQIQNRVTAVHIGDNPYAARFEKAVEKRKNISIYTVKRKEDIPHIVLGRIRDYFNPTHIKKS
;
A
#
# COMPACT_ATOMS: atom_id res chain seq x y z
N MET A 1 -16.76 -8.14 40.31
CA MET A 1 -15.28 -8.05 40.35
C MET A 1 -14.88 -6.61 40.69
N PRO A 2 -13.84 -6.37 41.53
CA PRO A 2 -13.36 -5.02 41.83
C PRO A 2 -12.86 -4.29 40.56
N GLU A 3 -13.15 -3.00 40.44
CA GLU A 3 -12.84 -2.18 39.25
C GLU A 3 -11.37 -2.28 38.82
N LYS A 4 -10.43 -2.19 39.77
CA LYS A 4 -9.00 -2.32 39.50
C LYS A 4 -8.64 -3.63 38.77
N ARG A 5 -9.21 -4.75 39.18
CA ARG A 5 -8.93 -6.06 38.57
C ARG A 5 -9.56 -6.15 37.17
N VAL A 6 -10.71 -5.51 36.95
CA VAL A 6 -11.35 -5.42 35.64
C VAL A 6 -10.46 -4.64 34.67
N ILE A 7 -9.97 -3.46 35.10
CA ILE A 7 -9.06 -2.64 34.29
C ILE A 7 -7.77 -3.41 33.98
N GLU A 8 -7.18 -4.09 34.97
CA GLU A 8 -5.98 -4.92 34.78
C GLU A 8 -6.20 -6.02 33.74
N ALA A 9 -7.31 -6.77 33.82
CA ALA A 9 -7.65 -7.80 32.84
C ALA A 9 -7.86 -7.23 31.42
N LEU A 10 -8.54 -6.08 31.30
CA LEU A 10 -8.78 -5.44 30.01
C LEU A 10 -7.48 -4.88 29.41
N LEU A 11 -6.57 -4.35 30.23
CA LEU A 11 -5.26 -3.89 29.77
C LEU A 11 -4.37 -5.05 29.34
N ASP A 12 -4.34 -6.16 30.10
CA ASP A 12 -3.59 -7.36 29.71
C ASP A 12 -4.06 -7.89 28.34
N HIS A 13 -5.37 -7.94 28.14
CA HIS A 13 -6.00 -8.30 26.87
C HIS A 13 -5.61 -7.31 25.75
N GLY A 14 -5.85 -6.00 25.97
CA GLY A 14 -5.58 -4.95 24.99
C GLY A 14 -4.11 -4.88 24.57
N ILE A 15 -3.17 -4.92 25.52
CA ILE A 15 -1.72 -4.93 25.24
C ILE A 15 -1.33 -6.17 24.41
N THR A 16 -2.04 -7.28 24.55
CA THR A 16 -1.73 -8.50 23.80
C THR A 16 -2.14 -8.42 22.33
N HIS A 17 -3.14 -7.61 22.00
CA HIS A 17 -3.45 -7.29 20.61
C HIS A 17 -2.28 -6.59 19.91
N TYR A 18 -1.63 -5.66 20.61
CA TYR A 18 -0.44 -4.97 20.11
C TYR A 18 0.83 -5.82 20.17
N THR A 19 0.99 -6.70 21.16
CA THR A 19 2.25 -7.41 21.41
C THR A 19 2.30 -8.85 20.89
N PHE A 20 1.16 -9.44 20.52
CA PHE A 20 1.15 -10.84 20.08
C PHE A 20 0.25 -11.15 18.89
N CYS A 21 -1.06 -10.86 18.96
CA CYS A 21 -2.02 -11.19 17.91
C CYS A 21 -3.17 -10.18 17.93
N PRO A 22 -3.42 -9.44 16.84
CA PRO A 22 -2.83 -9.62 15.52
C PRO A 22 -1.42 -9.02 15.37
N TRP A 23 -0.93 -8.21 16.33
CA TRP A 23 0.33 -7.46 16.29
C TRP A 23 0.36 -6.35 15.23
N ASP A 24 -0.05 -6.63 14.00
CA ASP A 24 -0.09 -5.68 12.89
C ASP A 24 -1.38 -5.80 12.07
N PHE A 25 -1.71 -4.73 11.34
CA PHE A 25 -2.91 -4.67 10.52
C PHE A 25 -2.90 -5.70 9.37
N HIS A 26 -1.73 -6.01 8.82
CA HIS A 26 -1.57 -7.04 7.79
C HIS A 26 -2.04 -8.42 8.27
N THR A 27 -1.67 -8.82 9.48
CA THR A 27 -2.06 -10.09 10.10
C THR A 27 -3.56 -10.12 10.35
N HIS A 28 -4.14 -8.99 10.78
CA HIS A 28 -5.59 -8.86 10.91
C HIS A 28 -6.30 -9.08 9.57
N LEU A 29 -5.90 -8.38 8.51
CA LEU A 29 -6.48 -8.57 7.16
C LEU A 29 -6.36 -10.00 6.65
N ARG A 30 -5.22 -10.65 6.90
CA ARG A 30 -4.99 -12.05 6.51
C ARG A 30 -5.92 -13.02 7.24
N LEU A 31 -6.11 -12.83 8.55
CA LEU A 31 -7.05 -13.62 9.34
C LEU A 31 -8.48 -13.40 8.83
N TYR A 32 -8.87 -12.15 8.63
CA TYR A 32 -10.14 -11.77 8.06
C TYR A 32 -10.42 -12.44 6.71
N ALA A 33 -9.49 -12.35 5.76
CA ALA A 33 -9.64 -12.93 4.44
C ALA A 33 -9.83 -14.47 4.50
N GLU A 34 -9.07 -15.16 5.35
CA GLU A 34 -9.20 -16.61 5.53
C GLU A 34 -10.52 -17.00 6.22
N ALA A 35 -11.03 -16.17 7.14
CA ALA A 35 -12.37 -16.35 7.70
C ALA A 35 -13.46 -16.13 6.64
N LYS A 36 -13.36 -15.05 5.85
CA LYS A 36 -14.30 -14.70 4.78
C LYS A 36 -14.45 -15.81 3.75
N LYS A 37 -13.35 -16.47 3.36
CA LYS A 37 -13.35 -17.66 2.48
C LYS A 37 -14.24 -18.80 2.99
N VAL A 38 -14.53 -18.87 4.29
CA VAL A 38 -15.38 -19.90 4.90
C VAL A 38 -16.81 -19.40 5.14
N VAL A 39 -16.97 -18.20 5.67
CA VAL A 39 -18.29 -17.68 6.05
C VAL A 39 -19.04 -17.08 4.87
N GLY A 40 -18.34 -16.40 3.97
CA GLY A 40 -18.86 -15.76 2.76
C GLY A 40 -19.47 -14.36 2.97
N ASP A 41 -19.83 -14.02 4.21
CA ASP A 41 -20.43 -12.74 4.58
C ASP A 41 -19.43 -11.84 5.32
N LYS A 42 -19.44 -10.52 5.02
CA LYS A 42 -18.45 -9.57 5.56
C LYS A 42 -18.58 -9.38 7.08
N GLU A 43 -19.80 -9.25 7.60
CA GLU A 43 -20.05 -8.99 9.02
C GLU A 43 -19.73 -10.24 9.85
N LEU A 44 -20.15 -11.41 9.36
CA LEU A 44 -19.79 -12.67 9.98
C LEU A 44 -18.27 -12.93 9.95
N ALA A 45 -17.57 -12.49 8.89
CA ALA A 45 -16.12 -12.65 8.79
C ALA A 45 -15.39 -11.75 9.79
N LYS A 46 -15.86 -10.51 9.96
CA LYS A 46 -15.36 -9.56 10.97
C LYS A 46 -15.54 -10.14 12.38
N GLN A 47 -16.76 -10.56 12.73
CA GLN A 47 -17.04 -11.18 14.04
C GLN A 47 -16.22 -12.46 14.28
N MET A 48 -16.14 -13.34 13.28
CA MET A 48 -15.36 -14.58 13.37
C MET A 48 -13.88 -14.34 13.65
N SER A 49 -13.32 -13.33 12.99
CA SER A 49 -11.92 -12.97 13.13
C SER A 49 -11.64 -12.40 14.51
N ASN A 50 -12.52 -11.55 15.04
CA ASN A 50 -12.42 -11.03 16.40
C ASN A 50 -12.41 -12.15 17.43
N TYR A 51 -13.40 -13.03 17.41
CA TYR A 51 -13.44 -14.16 18.35
C TYR A 51 -12.19 -15.04 18.27
N PHE A 52 -11.66 -15.25 17.07
CA PHE A 52 -10.43 -16.03 16.89
C PHE A 52 -9.20 -15.31 17.46
N ILE A 53 -9.06 -14.01 17.21
CA ILE A 53 -7.97 -13.18 17.71
C ILE A 53 -8.03 -13.08 19.23
N ASP A 54 -9.21 -12.83 19.82
CA ASP A 54 -9.42 -12.76 21.26
C ASP A 54 -9.04 -14.08 21.93
N VAL A 55 -9.42 -15.21 21.32
CA VAL A 55 -9.05 -16.53 21.85
C VAL A 55 -7.53 -16.71 21.88
N ILE A 56 -6.83 -16.22 20.86
CA ILE A 56 -5.37 -16.27 20.82
C ILE A 56 -4.77 -15.35 21.88
N ALA A 57 -5.25 -14.11 21.97
CA ALA A 57 -4.75 -13.09 22.88
C ALA A 57 -4.92 -13.51 24.35
N ASP A 58 -6.13 -13.91 24.74
CA ASP A 58 -6.43 -14.36 26.11
C ASP A 58 -5.64 -15.62 26.46
N THR A 59 -5.57 -16.59 25.53
CA THR A 59 -4.80 -17.83 25.76
C THR A 59 -3.31 -17.57 25.88
N HIS A 60 -2.79 -16.60 25.15
CA HIS A 60 -1.39 -16.18 25.28
C HIS A 60 -1.14 -15.57 26.65
N CYS A 61 -2.00 -14.66 27.12
CA CYS A 61 -1.91 -14.04 28.44
C CYS A 61 -1.90 -15.08 29.56
N VAL A 62 -2.94 -15.93 29.60
CA VAL A 62 -3.15 -16.90 30.67
C VAL A 62 -2.01 -17.93 30.75
N ARG A 63 -1.40 -18.28 29.61
CA ARG A 63 -0.29 -19.24 29.58
C ARG A 63 1.07 -18.65 29.93
N LYS A 64 1.26 -17.34 29.73
CA LYS A 64 2.58 -16.70 29.85
C LYS A 64 2.70 -15.80 31.08
N ARG A 65 1.59 -15.34 31.66
CA ARG A 65 1.56 -14.34 32.73
C ARG A 65 0.51 -14.71 33.77
N PHE A 66 0.70 -14.18 34.98
CA PHE A 66 -0.40 -14.08 35.93
C PHE A 66 -1.32 -12.96 35.46
N THR A 67 -2.61 -13.24 35.28
CA THR A 67 -3.57 -12.29 34.72
C THR A 67 -4.95 -12.52 35.31
N GLU A 68 -5.74 -11.45 35.36
CA GLU A 68 -7.11 -11.42 35.87
C GLU A 68 -8.17 -11.80 34.82
N ILE A 69 -7.75 -12.10 33.59
CA ILE A 69 -8.63 -12.52 32.47
C ILE A 69 -9.55 -13.70 32.83
N PRO A 70 -9.10 -14.78 33.52
CA PRO A 70 -10.00 -15.86 33.94
C PRO A 70 -11.13 -15.39 34.86
N GLU A 71 -10.84 -14.47 35.79
CA GLU A 71 -11.85 -13.90 36.68
C GLU A 71 -12.81 -12.97 35.93
N LEU A 72 -12.30 -12.20 34.98
CA LEU A 72 -13.14 -11.39 34.09
C LEU A 72 -14.16 -12.28 33.37
N HIS A 73 -13.70 -13.35 32.72
CA HIS A 73 -14.57 -14.30 32.04
C HIS A 73 -15.56 -14.99 32.96
N ARG A 74 -15.28 -15.22 34.24
CA ARG A 74 -16.30 -15.73 35.19
C ARG A 74 -17.46 -14.74 35.41
N ASN A 75 -17.14 -13.44 35.44
CA ASN A 75 -18.09 -12.39 35.83
C ASN A 75 -18.82 -11.74 34.64
N LEU A 76 -18.32 -11.90 33.42
CA LEU A 76 -18.97 -11.39 32.22
C LEU A 76 -20.32 -12.07 31.98
N LYS A 77 -21.32 -11.28 31.60
CA LYS A 77 -22.56 -11.79 30.99
C LYS A 77 -22.19 -12.39 29.63
N LYS A 78 -22.75 -13.56 29.33
CA LYS A 78 -22.41 -14.32 28.12
C LYS A 78 -23.68 -14.58 27.32
N GLY A 79 -23.62 -14.27 26.04
CA GLY A 79 -24.56 -14.78 25.05
C GLY A 79 -24.23 -16.24 24.72
N THR A 80 -24.85 -16.76 23.67
CA THR A 80 -24.72 -18.18 23.32
C THR A 80 -23.31 -18.51 22.85
N ILE A 81 -22.70 -17.62 22.06
CA ILE A 81 -21.35 -17.82 21.51
C ILE A 81 -20.29 -17.62 22.59
N GLU A 82 -20.46 -16.61 23.44
CA GLU A 82 -19.54 -16.32 24.54
C GLU A 82 -19.54 -17.45 25.56
N GLU A 83 -20.67 -18.13 25.81
CA GLU A 83 -20.70 -19.35 26.63
C GLU A 83 -19.87 -20.49 25.99
N VAL A 84 -19.94 -20.65 24.67
CA VAL A 84 -19.14 -21.65 23.93
C VAL A 84 -17.66 -21.32 23.97
N ILE A 85 -17.29 -20.05 23.77
CA ILE A 85 -15.91 -19.56 23.84
C ILE A 85 -15.36 -19.67 25.26
N ALA A 86 -16.13 -19.29 26.28
CA ALA A 86 -15.69 -19.45 27.66
C ALA A 86 -15.56 -20.92 28.08
N PHE A 87 -16.41 -21.83 27.55
CA PHE A 87 -16.20 -23.26 27.79
C PHE A 87 -14.98 -23.81 27.04
N LEU A 88 -14.68 -23.28 25.85
CA LEU A 88 -13.41 -23.53 25.17
C LEU A 88 -12.23 -23.08 26.05
N TYR A 89 -12.25 -21.86 26.59
CA TYR A 89 -11.23 -21.34 27.51
C TYR A 89 -11.01 -22.27 28.70
N GLN A 90 -12.10 -22.65 29.38
CA GLN A 90 -12.04 -23.61 30.50
C GLN A 90 -11.32 -24.91 30.12
N LYS A 91 -11.55 -25.43 28.90
CA LYS A 91 -10.88 -26.64 28.40
C LYS A 91 -9.41 -26.43 28.05
N ILE A 92 -9.04 -25.33 27.39
CA ILE A 92 -7.66 -25.13 26.91
C ILE A 92 -6.72 -24.53 27.98
N TRP A 93 -7.28 -23.86 28.99
CA TRP A 93 -6.55 -23.33 30.15
C TRP A 93 -6.52 -24.30 31.33
N GLY A 94 -7.49 -25.22 31.43
CA GLY A 94 -7.61 -26.12 32.58
C GLY A 94 -8.08 -25.41 33.86
N ILE A 95 -8.73 -24.25 33.72
CA ILE A 95 -9.23 -23.42 34.82
C ILE A 95 -10.76 -23.44 34.77
N ASP A 96 -11.42 -23.71 35.90
CA ASP A 96 -12.87 -23.63 36.00
C ASP A 96 -13.34 -22.17 35.86
N LEU A 97 -14.16 -21.88 34.85
CA LEU A 97 -14.76 -20.58 34.57
C LEU A 97 -16.25 -20.53 34.96
N GLY A 98 -16.73 -21.52 35.72
CA GLY A 98 -18.10 -21.59 36.21
C GLY A 98 -19.12 -22.05 35.16
N ILE A 99 -18.67 -22.72 34.09
CA ILE A 99 -19.54 -23.23 33.03
C ILE A 99 -19.70 -24.75 33.19
N PRO A 100 -20.83 -25.23 33.70
CA PRO A 100 -21.04 -26.65 33.93
C PRO A 100 -21.16 -27.41 32.58
N PRO A 101 -20.61 -28.63 32.47
CA PRO A 101 -20.71 -29.44 31.25
C PRO A 101 -22.15 -29.68 30.78
N SER A 102 -23.10 -29.76 31.71
CA SER A 102 -24.52 -29.96 31.44
C SER A 102 -25.17 -28.86 30.60
N LYS A 103 -24.73 -27.59 30.77
CA LYS A 103 -25.15 -26.48 29.90
C LYS A 103 -24.74 -26.68 28.44
N MET A 104 -23.60 -27.34 28.22
CA MET A 104 -23.00 -27.52 26.89
C MET A 104 -23.47 -28.80 26.17
N SER A 105 -24.13 -29.70 26.90
CA SER A 105 -24.77 -30.90 26.33
C SER A 105 -26.04 -30.58 25.53
N VAL A 106 -26.64 -29.42 25.78
CA VAL A 106 -27.81 -28.92 25.04
C VAL A 106 -27.33 -28.35 23.70
N LYS A 107 -27.96 -28.76 22.58
CA LYS A 107 -27.67 -28.30 21.19
C LYS A 107 -26.31 -28.69 20.57
N GLY A 108 -25.59 -29.68 21.09
CA GLY A 108 -24.36 -30.17 20.44
C GLY A 108 -23.17 -29.21 20.54
N HIS A 109 -23.23 -28.21 21.42
CA HIS A 109 -22.12 -27.27 21.65
C HIS A 109 -20.86 -27.96 22.18
N ALA A 110 -21.01 -29.03 22.98
CA ALA A 110 -19.88 -29.84 23.46
C ALA A 110 -19.01 -30.39 22.31
N ASP A 111 -19.62 -30.78 21.18
CA ASP A 111 -18.89 -31.24 20.01
C ASP A 111 -18.16 -30.12 19.27
N ILE A 112 -18.77 -28.94 19.22
CA ILE A 112 -18.12 -27.72 18.69
C ILE A 112 -16.86 -27.44 19.52
N VAL A 113 -16.98 -27.38 20.85
CA VAL A 113 -15.84 -27.10 21.73
C VAL A 113 -14.76 -28.17 21.62
N ARG A 114 -15.13 -29.44 21.50
CA ARG A 114 -14.16 -30.53 21.27
C ARG A 114 -13.36 -30.33 19.98
N ARG A 115 -13.97 -29.80 18.91
CA ARG A 115 -13.26 -29.46 17.66
C ARG A 115 -12.37 -28.23 17.85
N LEU A 116 -12.89 -27.20 18.50
CA LEU A 116 -12.17 -25.94 18.75
C LEU A 116 -10.93 -26.16 19.63
N ALA A 117 -11.02 -26.97 20.70
CA ALA A 117 -9.92 -27.23 21.63
C ALA A 117 -8.70 -27.93 21.00
N ARG A 118 -8.85 -28.53 19.81
CA ARG A 118 -7.76 -29.16 19.06
C ARG A 118 -6.95 -28.17 18.20
N ILE A 119 -7.40 -26.93 18.10
CA ILE A 119 -6.76 -25.90 17.28
C ILE A 119 -5.50 -25.39 17.99
N PRO A 120 -4.34 -25.30 17.30
CA PRO A 120 -3.09 -24.81 17.89
C PRO A 120 -3.04 -23.27 17.89
N TYR A 121 -3.82 -22.62 18.75
CA TYR A 121 -3.98 -21.15 18.78
C TYR A 121 -2.67 -20.35 18.90
N LEU A 122 -1.67 -20.88 19.62
CA LEU A 122 -0.39 -20.18 19.82
C LEU A 122 0.63 -20.41 18.70
N ASP A 123 0.33 -21.24 17.70
CA ASP A 123 1.21 -21.48 16.55
C ASP A 123 0.90 -20.52 15.40
N ARG A 124 1.69 -19.44 15.32
CA ARG A 124 1.54 -18.38 14.32
C ARG A 124 1.59 -18.90 12.87
N SER A 125 2.38 -19.93 12.61
CA SER A 125 2.54 -20.48 11.25
C SER A 125 1.26 -21.15 10.74
N ARG A 126 0.38 -21.57 11.65
CA ARG A 126 -0.85 -22.30 11.37
C ARG A 126 -2.11 -21.47 11.50
N TRP A 127 -1.99 -20.16 11.75
CA TRP A 127 -3.14 -19.28 11.97
C TRP A 127 -4.13 -19.28 10.82
N GLY A 128 -3.68 -19.26 9.56
CA GLY A 128 -4.60 -19.32 8.40
C GLY A 128 -5.39 -20.63 8.30
N GLU A 129 -4.81 -21.78 8.65
CA GLU A 129 -5.57 -23.04 8.75
C GLU A 129 -6.47 -23.09 9.98
N SER A 130 -5.99 -22.54 11.08
CA SER A 130 -6.65 -22.56 12.38
C SER A 130 -7.92 -21.73 12.35
N ILE A 131 -7.89 -20.53 11.79
CA ILE A 131 -9.08 -19.69 11.65
C ILE A 131 -10.11 -20.32 10.71
N ARG A 132 -9.69 -21.02 9.64
CA ARG A 132 -10.62 -21.76 8.78
C ARG A 132 -11.33 -22.90 9.53
N LYS A 133 -10.61 -23.65 10.37
CA LYS A 133 -11.21 -24.71 11.22
C LYS A 133 -12.11 -24.14 12.31
N PHE A 134 -11.69 -23.03 12.91
CA PHE A 134 -12.46 -22.26 13.88
C PHE A 134 -13.78 -21.80 13.24
N ALA A 135 -13.68 -21.15 12.07
CA ALA A 135 -14.81 -20.63 11.33
C ALA A 135 -15.81 -21.70 10.93
N ARG A 136 -15.35 -22.84 10.41
CA ARG A 136 -16.23 -23.99 10.08
C ARG A 136 -16.98 -24.51 11.30
N SER A 137 -16.37 -24.47 12.48
CA SER A 137 -16.96 -25.01 13.71
C SER A 137 -17.98 -24.05 14.33
N LEU A 138 -17.73 -22.74 14.26
CA LEU A 138 -18.55 -21.71 14.89
C LEU A 138 -19.63 -21.11 13.96
N LYS A 139 -19.46 -21.22 12.63
CA LYS A 139 -20.41 -20.69 11.62
C LYS A 139 -21.88 -21.04 11.87
N PRO A 140 -22.26 -22.29 12.24
CA PRO A 140 -23.66 -22.61 12.49
C PRO A 140 -24.28 -21.78 13.63
N LEU A 141 -23.52 -21.54 14.70
CA LEU A 141 -23.99 -20.78 15.86
C LEU A 141 -24.17 -19.30 15.53
N LEU A 142 -23.22 -18.71 14.79
CA LEU A 142 -23.31 -17.33 14.32
C LEU A 142 -24.53 -17.09 13.44
N LEU A 143 -24.84 -18.03 12.54
CA LEU A 143 -26.02 -17.93 11.67
C LEU A 143 -27.32 -18.05 12.46
N GLU A 144 -27.36 -18.88 13.51
CA GLU A 144 -28.52 -18.98 14.39
C GLU A 144 -28.75 -17.70 15.19
N GLU A 145 -27.68 -17.10 15.71
CA GLU A 145 -27.75 -15.85 16.46
C GLU A 145 -28.18 -14.67 15.57
N GLN A 146 -27.62 -14.56 14.36
CA GLN A 146 -28.00 -13.52 13.40
C GLN A 146 -29.48 -13.62 13.00
N LYS A 147 -30.03 -14.83 12.83
CA LYS A 147 -31.47 -15.05 12.57
C LYS A 147 -32.35 -14.62 13.74
N GLN A 148 -31.89 -14.86 14.97
CA GLN A 148 -32.62 -14.47 16.18
C GLN A 148 -32.59 -12.95 16.41
N GLN A 149 -31.46 -12.30 16.15
CA GLN A 149 -31.30 -10.85 16.21
C GLN A 149 -32.08 -10.13 15.09
N GLY A 150 -32.06 -10.66 13.85
CA GLY A 150 -32.84 -10.11 12.74
C GLY A 150 -34.38 -10.14 12.95
N SER A 151 -34.87 -11.01 13.84
CA SER A 151 -36.30 -11.11 14.19
C SER A 151 -36.72 -10.21 15.36
N LYS A 152 -35.76 -9.70 16.13
CA LYS A 152 -35.96 -8.79 17.26
C LYS A 152 -35.07 -7.58 17.01
N GLY A 153 -35.58 -6.55 16.31
CA GLY A 153 -34.82 -5.39 15.81
C GLY A 153 -34.09 -4.53 16.87
N GLY A 154 -33.15 -5.13 17.59
CA GLY A 154 -32.21 -4.49 18.48
C GLY A 154 -30.80 -4.70 17.93
N LYS A 155 -29.96 -3.65 18.01
CA LYS A 155 -28.52 -3.78 17.84
C LYS A 155 -28.05 -4.88 18.80
N GLY A 156 -27.32 -5.88 18.30
CA GLY A 156 -26.76 -6.96 19.11
C GLY A 156 -26.01 -6.39 20.32
N GLU A 157 -26.06 -7.10 21.44
CA GLU A 157 -25.27 -6.72 22.62
C GLU A 157 -23.80 -6.67 22.22
N HIS A 158 -23.19 -5.48 22.35
CA HIS A 158 -21.80 -5.24 22.00
C HIS A 158 -20.87 -6.17 22.78
N ASN A 159 -19.83 -6.70 22.13
CA ASN A 159 -18.73 -7.38 22.81
C ASN A 159 -18.20 -6.47 23.93
N PRO A 160 -18.25 -6.89 25.22
CA PRO A 160 -17.79 -6.08 26.34
C PRO A 160 -16.28 -5.78 26.29
N GLN A 161 -15.52 -6.45 25.43
CA GLN A 161 -14.10 -6.18 25.16
C GLN A 161 -13.86 -5.16 24.03
N GLY A 162 -14.93 -4.66 23.39
CA GLY A 162 -14.88 -3.69 22.30
C GLY A 162 -15.12 -4.31 20.91
N GLU A 163 -15.63 -3.51 19.97
CA GLU A 163 -15.95 -3.94 18.60
C GLU A 163 -15.32 -3.05 17.52
N ASP A 164 -14.43 -2.13 17.87
CA ASP A 164 -13.93 -1.14 16.92
C ASP A 164 -12.77 -1.70 16.07
N TYR A 165 -13.12 -2.21 14.89
CA TYR A 165 -12.26 -2.99 13.99
C TYR A 165 -10.96 -2.31 13.54
N LEU A 166 -10.92 -0.97 13.49
CA LEU A 166 -9.81 -0.22 12.90
C LEU A 166 -9.29 0.97 13.74
N ASN A 167 -10.05 1.43 14.75
CA ASN A 167 -9.61 2.53 15.63
C ASN A 167 -8.39 2.18 16.49
N HIS A 168 -8.03 0.90 16.56
CA HIS A 168 -6.85 0.42 17.28
C HIS A 168 -5.53 0.66 16.54
N TYR A 169 -5.58 0.96 15.23
CA TYR A 169 -4.40 1.14 14.39
C TYR A 169 -4.19 2.62 14.05
N SER A 170 -2.93 3.04 14.01
CA SER A 170 -2.58 4.34 13.44
C SER A 170 -2.74 4.33 11.91
N ASN A 171 -2.87 5.51 11.30
CA ASN A 171 -2.94 5.62 9.83
C ASN A 171 -1.69 5.01 9.16
N GLU A 172 -0.52 5.14 9.79
CA GLU A 172 0.73 4.54 9.33
C GLU A 172 0.71 3.00 9.41
N GLU A 173 0.13 2.44 10.47
CA GLU A 173 -0.01 0.98 10.62
C GLU A 173 -0.99 0.40 9.58
N ILE A 174 -2.08 1.13 9.29
CA ILE A 174 -3.02 0.78 8.22
C ILE A 174 -2.29 0.80 6.88
N ASP A 175 -1.54 1.87 6.59
CA ASP A 175 -0.82 2.03 5.34
C ASP A 175 0.23 0.94 5.12
N GLN A 176 1.05 0.68 6.14
CA GLN A 176 2.04 -0.40 6.14
C GLN A 176 1.38 -1.78 6.02
N GLY A 177 0.26 -2.00 6.72
CA GLY A 177 -0.48 -3.25 6.67
C GLY A 177 -1.09 -3.53 5.28
N LEU A 178 -1.65 -2.52 4.63
CA LEU A 178 -2.15 -2.63 3.24
C LEU A 178 -1.02 -2.91 2.26
N ARG A 179 0.13 -2.27 2.45
CA ARG A 179 1.33 -2.49 1.63
C ARG A 179 1.87 -3.91 1.74
N ASP A 180 1.98 -4.43 2.96
CA ASP A 180 2.43 -5.80 3.20
C ASP A 180 1.40 -6.82 2.70
N TYR A 181 0.11 -6.52 2.85
CA TYR A 181 -0.97 -7.36 2.34
C TYR A 181 -0.97 -7.44 0.80
N ALA A 182 -0.83 -6.30 0.11
CA ALA A 182 -0.71 -6.27 -1.35
C ALA A 182 0.51 -7.07 -1.83
N ARG A 183 1.63 -7.01 -1.08
CA ARG A 183 2.84 -7.77 -1.37
C ARG A 183 2.68 -9.27 -1.14
N GLN A 184 1.94 -9.72 -0.12
CA GLN A 184 1.79 -11.15 0.15
C GLN A 184 0.74 -11.80 -0.75
N THR A 185 -0.43 -11.18 -0.88
CA THR A 185 -1.60 -11.79 -1.52
C THR A 185 -1.40 -11.94 -3.02
N MET A 186 -0.75 -10.97 -3.68
CA MET A 186 -0.43 -10.96 -5.14
C MET A 186 -1.64 -11.16 -6.08
N ALA A 187 -2.85 -11.35 -5.54
CA ALA A 187 -4.09 -11.53 -6.25
C ALA A 187 -4.95 -10.27 -6.08
N LEU A 188 -5.11 -9.53 -7.19
CA LEU A 188 -5.90 -8.30 -7.25
C LEU A 188 -7.33 -8.51 -6.72
N SER A 189 -7.96 -9.63 -7.06
CA SER A 189 -9.33 -9.93 -6.63
C SER A 189 -9.48 -10.06 -5.12
N GLU A 190 -8.54 -10.73 -4.45
CA GLU A 190 -8.58 -10.89 -2.98
C GLU A 190 -8.28 -9.56 -2.28
N PHE A 191 -7.37 -8.75 -2.84
CA PHE A 191 -7.11 -7.41 -2.30
C PHE A 191 -8.32 -6.50 -2.44
N LYS A 192 -8.94 -6.49 -3.63
CA LYS A 192 -10.13 -5.70 -3.92
C LYS A 192 -11.29 -6.04 -2.99
N ASP A 193 -11.57 -7.33 -2.82
CA ASP A 193 -12.64 -7.82 -1.96
C ASP A 193 -12.47 -7.36 -0.51
N VAL A 194 -11.25 -7.40 0.02
CA VAL A 194 -10.94 -6.92 1.37
C VAL A 194 -11.06 -5.40 1.48
N VAL A 195 -10.51 -4.63 0.53
CA VAL A 195 -10.60 -3.16 0.56
C VAL A 195 -12.04 -2.68 0.46
N GLU A 196 -12.88 -3.35 -0.33
CA GLU A 196 -14.31 -3.04 -0.44
C GLU A 196 -15.04 -3.28 0.89
N ASP A 197 -14.72 -4.37 1.61
CA ASP A 197 -15.32 -4.69 2.91
C ASP A 197 -14.95 -3.70 4.03
N PHE A 198 -13.75 -3.13 3.96
CA PHE A 198 -13.23 -2.15 4.91
C PHE A 198 -13.31 -0.71 4.39
N SER A 199 -14.08 -0.46 3.32
CA SER A 199 -14.09 0.83 2.63
C SER A 199 -14.57 1.99 3.52
N ASP A 200 -15.51 1.74 4.44
CA ASP A 200 -16.02 2.78 5.35
C ASP A 200 -14.96 3.15 6.41
N GLU A 201 -14.27 2.15 6.93
CA GLU A 201 -13.21 2.37 7.91
C GLU A 201 -11.96 3.00 7.29
N LEU A 202 -11.61 2.61 6.05
CA LEU A 202 -10.51 3.22 5.30
C LEU A 202 -10.80 4.69 4.97
N LYS A 203 -12.06 5.06 4.67
CA LYS A 203 -12.46 6.47 4.56
C LYS A 203 -12.25 7.22 5.87
N GLY A 204 -12.57 6.59 6.99
CA GLY A 204 -12.30 7.12 8.34
C GLY A 204 -10.81 7.38 8.58
N ALA A 205 -9.94 6.54 8.05
CA ALA A 205 -8.47 6.69 8.10
C ALA A 205 -7.90 7.70 7.08
N GLY A 206 -8.74 8.33 6.24
CA GLY A 206 -8.34 9.36 5.28
C GLY A 206 -8.13 8.87 3.84
N TYR A 207 -8.42 7.60 3.52
CA TYR A 207 -8.39 7.12 2.13
C TYR A 207 -9.62 7.61 1.35
N GLY A 208 -9.44 8.01 0.08
CA GLY A 208 -10.53 8.52 -0.77
C GLY A 208 -10.95 9.97 -0.47
N MET A 209 -10.20 10.67 0.38
CA MET A 209 -10.34 12.10 0.61
C MET A 209 -9.43 12.86 -0.37
N GLU A 210 -9.95 13.20 -1.54
CA GLU A 210 -9.24 14.10 -2.47
C GLU A 210 -9.03 15.47 -1.80
N GLY A 211 -7.77 15.90 -1.69
CA GLY A 211 -7.38 17.30 -1.63
C GLY A 211 -8.13 18.20 -0.66
N GLY A 212 -7.71 18.21 0.61
CA GLY A 212 -7.95 19.32 1.53
C GLY A 212 -9.06 19.12 2.55
N MET A 213 -8.94 19.85 3.67
CA MET A 213 -9.92 19.94 4.75
C MET A 213 -11.28 20.43 4.23
N GLY A 214 -12.10 19.53 3.69
CA GLY A 214 -13.42 19.83 3.15
C GLY A 214 -14.32 18.62 3.26
N ARG A 215 -15.48 18.79 3.93
CA ARG A 215 -16.53 17.79 4.10
C ARG A 215 -17.29 17.52 2.78
N GLY A 216 -16.59 17.13 1.73
CA GLY A 216 -17.20 16.57 0.51
C GLY A 216 -17.49 15.08 0.70
N GLN A 217 -18.50 14.55 0.00
CA GLN A 217 -18.59 13.11 -0.21
C GLN A 217 -17.33 12.67 -0.95
N GLY A 218 -16.40 12.02 -0.25
CA GLY A 218 -15.15 11.57 -0.83
C GLY A 218 -15.39 10.70 -2.07
N SER A 219 -14.49 10.82 -3.05
CA SER A 219 -14.47 9.93 -4.20
C SER A 219 -14.43 8.47 -3.70
N PRO A 220 -15.19 7.55 -4.31
CA PRO A 220 -15.13 6.14 -3.93
C PRO A 220 -13.69 5.63 -4.06
N ILE A 221 -13.23 4.89 -3.04
CA ILE A 221 -11.89 4.30 -3.02
C ILE A 221 -11.80 3.32 -4.20
N ASP A 222 -10.96 3.63 -5.19
CA ASP A 222 -10.66 2.71 -6.29
C ASP A 222 -9.63 1.68 -5.80
N ALA A 223 -10.11 0.50 -5.42
CA ALA A 223 -9.28 -0.58 -4.89
C ALA A 223 -8.21 -1.06 -5.89
N ASP A 224 -8.50 -0.99 -7.20
CA ASP A 224 -7.53 -1.38 -8.23
C ASP A 224 -6.35 -0.39 -8.24
N VAL A 225 -6.64 0.91 -8.15
CA VAL A 225 -5.64 1.97 -8.07
C VAL A 225 -4.82 1.86 -6.78
N LEU A 226 -5.49 1.69 -5.63
CA LEU A 226 -4.83 1.55 -4.33
C LEU A 226 -3.89 0.34 -4.30
N PHE A 227 -4.27 -0.76 -4.94
CA PHE A 227 -3.43 -1.95 -5.06
C PHE A 227 -2.09 -1.64 -5.74
N TYR A 228 -2.11 -0.98 -6.91
CA TYR A 228 -0.86 -0.64 -7.62
C TYR A 228 -0.04 0.41 -6.87
N MET A 229 -0.67 1.39 -6.21
CA MET A 229 0.02 2.36 -5.35
C MET A 229 0.81 1.66 -4.26
N LYS A 230 0.13 0.80 -3.49
CA LYS A 230 0.74 0.06 -2.37
C LYS A 230 1.77 -0.96 -2.84
N LEU A 231 1.53 -1.60 -3.99
CA LEU A 231 2.49 -2.53 -4.57
C LEU A 231 3.76 -1.83 -5.04
N ALA A 232 3.65 -0.65 -5.66
CA ALA A 232 4.78 0.12 -6.18
C ALA A 232 5.68 0.71 -5.07
N GLU A 233 5.13 1.01 -3.90
CA GLU A 233 5.90 1.43 -2.71
C GLU A 233 6.92 0.38 -2.26
N ASN A 234 6.73 -0.89 -2.61
CA ASN A 234 7.68 -1.97 -2.31
C ASN A 234 8.94 -1.97 -3.17
N TYR A 235 8.95 -1.21 -4.26
CA TYR A 235 10.06 -1.16 -5.19
C TYR A 235 10.78 0.19 -5.11
N SER A 236 12.11 0.15 -5.13
CA SER A 236 12.93 1.35 -5.24
C SER A 236 13.69 1.27 -6.55
N ILE A 237 13.42 2.22 -7.45
CA ILE A 237 14.08 2.31 -8.75
C ILE A 237 15.09 3.47 -8.70
N PRO A 238 16.38 3.22 -8.99
CA PRO A 238 17.37 4.28 -9.01
C PRO A 238 17.13 5.25 -10.18
N ILE A 239 17.15 6.54 -9.88
CA ILE A 239 17.10 7.61 -10.88
C ILE A 239 18.45 8.31 -10.97
N LYS A 240 18.96 8.45 -12.20
CA LYS A 240 20.15 9.26 -12.45
C LYS A 240 19.76 10.74 -12.52
N LYS A 241 20.27 11.55 -11.58
CA LYS A 241 20.08 13.01 -11.57
C LYS A 241 20.86 13.69 -12.69
N VAL A 242 20.42 14.89 -13.06
CA VAL A 242 21.08 15.75 -14.06
C VAL A 242 21.31 17.13 -13.47
N PRO A 243 22.35 17.87 -13.91
CA PRO A 243 22.52 19.26 -13.51
C PRO A 243 21.36 20.11 -14.06
N LEU A 244 20.45 20.53 -13.19
CA LEU A 244 19.36 21.45 -13.49
C LEU A 244 19.77 22.88 -13.13
N GLU A 245 19.38 23.83 -13.98
CA GLU A 245 19.49 25.25 -13.64
C GLU A 245 18.34 25.61 -12.71
N GLU A 246 18.65 25.87 -11.44
CA GLU A 246 17.68 26.51 -10.55
C GLU A 246 17.70 28.03 -10.75
N LYS A 247 16.51 28.63 -10.69
CA LYS A 247 16.37 30.08 -10.53
C LYS A 247 16.23 30.36 -9.05
N GLY A 248 17.28 30.90 -8.45
CA GLY A 248 17.24 31.45 -7.10
C GLY A 248 17.35 30.39 -6.02
N SER A 249 18.48 30.40 -5.31
CA SER A 249 18.55 29.81 -3.98
C SER A 249 18.62 30.94 -2.96
N LEU A 250 17.97 30.75 -1.82
CA LEU A 250 18.02 31.65 -0.68
C LEU A 250 19.44 31.57 -0.10
N HIS A 251 20.29 32.52 -0.48
CA HIS A 251 21.66 32.59 0.01
C HIS A 251 21.69 33.34 1.34
N PRO A 252 22.50 32.89 2.32
CA PRO A 252 22.78 33.67 3.50
C PRO A 252 23.36 35.02 3.07
N HIS A 253 22.66 36.12 3.36
CA HIS A 253 23.02 37.46 2.89
C HIS A 253 23.58 38.32 4.02
N SER A 254 22.92 38.31 5.19
CA SER A 254 23.31 39.10 6.34
C SER A 254 22.87 38.44 7.64
N HIS A 255 23.42 38.90 8.76
CA HIS A 255 22.96 38.53 10.09
C HIS A 255 21.96 39.56 10.64
N SER A 256 20.98 39.07 11.38
CA SER A 256 20.12 39.90 12.23
C SER A 256 19.95 39.25 13.60
N PRO A 257 19.74 40.03 14.68
CA PRO A 257 19.39 39.48 15.99
C PRO A 257 18.11 38.65 15.91
N TRP A 258 18.12 37.48 16.55
CA TRP A 258 16.96 36.60 16.63
C TRP A 258 15.98 37.14 17.69
N GLU A 259 14.74 37.42 17.29
CA GLU A 259 13.69 37.89 18.20
C GLU A 259 12.72 36.78 18.58
N ILE A 260 12.04 36.96 19.72
CA ILE A 260 11.00 36.04 20.19
C ILE A 260 9.85 36.03 19.16
N GLY A 261 9.64 34.89 18.51
CA GLY A 261 8.66 34.72 17.43
C GLY A 261 9.28 34.54 16.04
N SER A 262 10.59 34.76 15.89
CA SER A 262 11.31 34.45 14.64
C SER A 262 11.61 32.96 14.51
N PRO A 263 11.60 32.37 13.30
CA PRO A 263 12.00 30.97 13.09
C PRO A 263 13.43 30.70 13.58
N PHE A 264 13.66 29.56 14.25
CA PHE A 264 14.98 29.18 14.77
C PHE A 264 15.82 28.33 13.80
N GLN A 265 15.27 27.97 12.65
CA GLN A 265 15.90 27.04 11.69
C GLN A 265 17.18 27.61 11.05
N ASP A 266 17.31 28.94 11.01
CA ASP A 266 18.41 29.65 10.37
C ASP A 266 19.37 30.32 11.37
N VAL A 267 19.39 29.83 12.62
CA VAL A 267 20.32 30.28 13.67
C VAL A 267 21.76 29.93 13.30
N ASP A 268 22.63 30.94 13.30
CA ASP A 268 24.07 30.73 13.15
C ASP A 268 24.73 30.56 14.52
N ILE A 269 24.99 29.29 14.87
CA ILE A 269 25.64 28.92 16.13
C ILE A 269 27.05 29.51 16.28
N TRP A 270 27.76 29.78 15.18
CA TRP A 270 29.14 30.25 15.20
C TRP A 270 29.24 31.73 15.54
N THR A 271 28.41 32.55 14.90
CA THR A 271 28.33 34.00 15.20
C THR A 271 27.52 34.31 16.45
N SER A 272 26.77 33.33 16.98
CA SER A 272 26.06 33.43 18.26
C SER A 272 26.92 33.08 19.48
N PHE A 273 28.24 32.90 19.32
CA PHE A 273 29.20 32.61 20.41
C PHE A 273 28.78 31.43 21.32
N GLY A 274 28.08 30.43 20.75
CA GLY A 274 27.64 29.24 21.48
C GLY A 274 26.48 29.44 22.47
N LYS A 275 25.81 30.61 22.49
CA LYS A 275 24.64 30.86 23.35
C LYS A 275 23.40 31.15 22.49
N ILE A 276 22.29 30.49 22.81
CA ILE A 276 21.00 30.72 22.14
C ILE A 276 20.12 31.57 23.05
N MET A 277 20.07 32.89 22.82
CA MET A 277 19.24 33.86 23.55
C MET A 277 18.63 34.92 22.61
N PRO A 278 17.35 35.30 22.77
CA PRO A 278 16.76 36.39 22.01
C PRO A 278 17.56 37.70 22.11
N GLY A 279 17.72 38.40 20.99
CA GLY A 279 18.48 39.65 20.87
C GLY A 279 20.01 39.49 20.81
N ILE A 280 20.54 38.30 21.12
CA ILE A 280 21.98 38.01 21.08
C ILE A 280 22.30 37.00 19.97
N THR A 281 21.50 35.93 19.86
CA THR A 281 21.61 34.94 18.78
C THR A 281 21.50 35.63 17.43
N GLN A 282 22.39 35.31 16.51
CA GLN A 282 22.30 35.77 15.12
C GLN A 282 21.57 34.73 14.29
N ILE A 283 20.62 35.18 13.49
CA ILE A 283 20.03 34.40 12.40
C ILE A 283 20.55 34.87 11.06
N TRP A 284 20.65 33.94 10.11
CA TRP A 284 20.87 34.27 8.72
C TRP A 284 19.60 34.85 8.11
N THR A 285 19.65 36.13 7.72
CA THR A 285 18.71 36.68 6.75
C THR A 285 19.12 36.18 5.38
N LYS A 286 18.32 35.28 4.81
CA LYS A 286 18.56 34.79 3.45
C LYS A 286 17.91 35.72 2.44
N ARG A 287 18.61 35.99 1.34
CA ARG A 287 18.08 36.73 0.20
C ARG A 287 18.15 35.85 -1.02
N GLU A 288 17.12 35.91 -1.85
CA GLU A 288 17.09 35.18 -3.11
C GLU A 288 18.17 35.76 -4.03
N GLY A 289 19.28 35.03 -4.19
CA GLY A 289 20.36 35.44 -5.08
C GLY A 289 20.02 35.04 -6.51
N LYS A 290 20.33 35.91 -7.48
CA LYS A 290 20.26 35.57 -8.92
C LYS A 290 21.44 34.68 -9.35
N GLY A 291 21.78 33.67 -8.56
CA GLY A 291 22.79 32.68 -8.91
C GLY A 291 22.20 31.65 -9.86
N ARG A 292 22.83 31.44 -11.02
CA ARG A 292 22.62 30.24 -11.84
C ARG A 292 23.51 29.13 -11.29
N GLY A 293 23.04 28.45 -10.25
CA GLY A 293 23.67 27.23 -9.76
C GLY A 293 23.21 26.04 -10.59
N LYS A 294 24.14 25.15 -10.98
CA LYS A 294 23.78 23.81 -11.47
C LYS A 294 23.73 22.89 -10.25
N MET A 295 22.53 22.57 -9.76
CA MET A 295 22.35 21.51 -8.76
C MET A 295 21.92 20.22 -9.44
N GLU A 296 22.33 19.09 -8.87
CA GLU A 296 21.84 17.79 -9.33
C GLU A 296 20.37 17.64 -8.93
N GLY A 297 19.49 17.70 -9.93
CA GLY A 297 18.06 17.51 -9.75
C GLY A 297 17.51 16.42 -10.67
N THR A 298 16.28 16.01 -10.39
CA THR A 298 15.58 15.01 -11.19
C THR A 298 14.67 15.74 -12.19
N PRO A 299 14.78 15.48 -13.50
CA PRO A 299 13.91 16.11 -14.49
C PRO A 299 12.48 15.58 -14.34
N ASP A 300 11.52 16.31 -14.89
CA ASP A 300 10.16 15.79 -15.05
C ASP A 300 10.16 14.53 -15.92
N CYS A 301 9.13 13.70 -15.80
CA CYS A 301 8.99 12.48 -16.58
C CYS A 301 7.67 12.44 -17.37
N LEU A 302 7.76 12.03 -18.63
CA LEU A 302 6.62 11.63 -19.44
C LEU A 302 6.60 10.10 -19.54
N ILE A 303 5.54 9.49 -19.02
CA ILE A 303 5.33 8.04 -19.09
C ILE A 303 4.32 7.75 -20.20
N ALA A 304 4.74 7.04 -21.24
CA ALA A 304 3.86 6.47 -22.25
C ALA A 304 3.61 4.99 -21.95
N ILE A 305 2.36 4.62 -21.73
CA ILE A 305 1.95 3.26 -21.40
C ILE A 305 1.00 2.70 -22.45
N ASP A 306 1.32 1.50 -22.92
CA ASP A 306 0.50 0.74 -23.85
C ASP A 306 -0.62 -0.01 -23.10
N SER A 307 -1.87 0.21 -23.52
CA SER A 307 -3.05 -0.51 -23.02
C SER A 307 -3.83 -1.22 -24.13
N SER A 308 -3.13 -1.61 -25.19
CA SER A 308 -3.65 -2.44 -26.28
C SER A 308 -4.10 -3.83 -25.83
N GLY A 309 -4.83 -4.52 -26.71
CA GLY A 309 -5.43 -5.84 -26.47
C GLY A 309 -4.42 -6.96 -26.17
N SER A 310 -3.15 -6.78 -26.52
CA SER A 310 -2.07 -7.73 -26.17
C SER A 310 -1.53 -7.54 -24.76
N MET A 311 -1.84 -6.41 -24.13
CA MET A 311 -1.43 -6.07 -22.77
C MET A 311 -2.42 -6.64 -21.74
N ILE A 312 -1.91 -6.92 -20.55
CA ILE A 312 -2.74 -7.42 -19.45
C ILE A 312 -3.62 -6.28 -18.93
N ASN A 313 -4.94 -6.51 -18.85
CA ASN A 313 -5.87 -5.57 -18.25
C ASN A 313 -5.60 -5.44 -16.74
N PRO A 314 -5.15 -4.27 -16.25
CA PRO A 314 -4.74 -4.06 -14.87
C PRO A 314 -5.87 -4.20 -13.84
N ARG A 315 -7.14 -4.11 -14.26
CA ARG A 315 -8.33 -4.27 -13.38
C ARG A 315 -8.80 -5.72 -13.27
N LYS A 316 -8.28 -6.63 -14.10
CA LYS A 316 -8.63 -8.06 -14.06
C LYS A 316 -7.51 -8.90 -13.45
N SER A 317 -6.27 -8.57 -13.78
CA SER A 317 -5.09 -9.28 -13.28
C SER A 317 -3.90 -8.33 -13.17
N LEU A 318 -2.86 -8.77 -12.46
CA LEU A 318 -1.65 -7.99 -12.25
C LEU A 318 -0.95 -7.70 -13.60
N SER A 319 -0.88 -6.42 -13.96
CA SER A 319 -0.15 -5.94 -15.14
C SER A 319 1.24 -5.44 -14.76
N TYR A 320 2.27 -6.11 -15.27
CA TYR A 320 3.66 -5.68 -15.06
C TYR A 320 3.96 -4.33 -15.73
N ALA A 321 3.22 -3.96 -16.77
CA ALA A 321 3.31 -2.64 -17.39
C ALA A 321 2.90 -1.54 -16.42
N VAL A 322 1.69 -1.66 -15.86
CA VAL A 322 1.18 -0.69 -14.90
C VAL A 322 2.04 -0.67 -13.64
N LEU A 323 2.52 -1.82 -13.16
CA LEU A 323 3.43 -1.87 -12.02
C LEU A 323 4.78 -1.18 -12.33
N GLY A 324 5.38 -1.43 -13.49
CA GLY A 324 6.63 -0.78 -13.90
C GLY A 324 6.47 0.74 -14.04
N ALA A 325 5.36 1.19 -14.64
CA ALA A 325 4.99 2.61 -14.72
C ALA A 325 4.80 3.22 -13.33
N ALA A 326 4.06 2.55 -12.45
CA ALA A 326 3.82 2.99 -11.08
C ALA A 326 5.13 3.12 -10.28
N CYS A 327 6.06 2.17 -10.42
CA CYS A 327 7.37 2.25 -9.77
C CYS A 327 8.19 3.43 -10.30
N ALA A 328 8.16 3.69 -11.62
CA ALA A 328 8.81 4.85 -12.21
C ALA A 328 8.19 6.15 -11.69
N THR A 329 6.86 6.27 -11.72
CA THR A 329 6.11 7.39 -11.15
C THR A 329 6.54 7.66 -9.71
N ASN A 330 6.53 6.63 -8.86
CA ASN A 330 6.88 6.78 -7.45
C ASN A 330 8.32 7.31 -7.27
N ALA A 331 9.26 6.79 -8.07
CA ALA A 331 10.64 7.26 -8.02
C ALA A 331 10.77 8.75 -8.41
N TYR A 332 10.07 9.23 -9.45
CA TYR A 332 10.10 10.64 -9.84
C TYR A 332 9.42 11.54 -8.81
N LEU A 333 8.24 11.15 -8.31
CA LEU A 333 7.50 11.92 -7.30
C LEU A 333 8.26 12.01 -5.97
N GLN A 334 8.95 10.95 -5.54
CA GLN A 334 9.80 10.97 -4.34
C GLN A 334 11.00 11.92 -4.48
N ASN A 335 11.44 12.22 -5.70
CA ASN A 335 12.49 13.19 -5.97
C ASN A 335 11.96 14.61 -6.30
N GLY A 336 10.67 14.87 -6.06
CA GLY A 336 10.05 16.19 -6.25
C GLY A 336 9.76 16.56 -7.71
N SER A 337 9.87 15.62 -8.64
CA SER A 337 9.60 15.85 -10.08
C SER A 337 8.13 15.63 -10.40
N LYS A 338 7.63 16.25 -11.47
CA LYS A 338 6.25 16.04 -11.95
C LYS A 338 6.21 14.95 -13.02
N VAL A 339 5.08 14.25 -13.09
CA VAL A 339 4.86 13.16 -14.03
C VAL A 339 3.67 13.48 -14.92
N ALA A 340 3.84 13.30 -16.23
CA ALA A 340 2.77 13.31 -17.22
C ALA A 340 2.55 11.88 -17.73
N ILE A 341 1.30 11.53 -18.03
CA ILE A 341 0.93 10.18 -18.52
C ILE A 341 0.32 10.29 -19.91
N TYR A 342 0.79 9.45 -20.82
CA TYR A 342 0.18 9.18 -22.11
C TYR A 342 -0.22 7.70 -22.14
N ASN A 343 -1.48 7.40 -21.85
CA ASN A 343 -2.02 6.04 -21.97
C ASN A 343 -2.63 5.88 -23.36
N PHE A 344 -2.12 4.96 -24.16
CA PHE A 344 -2.49 4.83 -25.56
C PHE A 344 -2.87 3.40 -25.95
N SER A 345 -3.75 3.34 -26.94
CA SER A 345 -4.32 2.18 -27.60
C SER A 345 -5.03 2.66 -28.86
N ASP A 346 -5.19 1.78 -29.84
CA ASP A 346 -5.94 2.03 -31.07
C ASP A 346 -7.34 1.41 -30.96
N ALA A 347 -8.19 2.01 -30.11
CA ALA A 347 -9.55 1.54 -29.83
C ALA A 347 -10.60 2.41 -30.53
N PRO A 348 -11.66 1.82 -31.13
CA PRO A 348 -12.66 2.57 -31.93
C PRO A 348 -13.45 3.65 -31.17
N MET A 349 -13.51 3.60 -29.83
CA MET A 349 -14.31 4.53 -29.00
C MET A 349 -13.45 5.53 -28.20
N GLY A 350 -12.27 5.87 -28.71
CA GLY A 350 -11.28 6.65 -28.00
C GLY A 350 -10.33 5.72 -27.26
N GLY A 351 -9.10 5.62 -27.75
CA GLY A 351 -8.06 4.74 -27.20
C GLY A 351 -6.93 5.49 -26.52
N LYS A 352 -7.11 6.78 -26.20
CA LYS A 352 -6.07 7.59 -25.57
C LYS A 352 -6.58 8.35 -24.36
N ASP A 353 -5.72 8.47 -23.36
CA ASP A 353 -5.92 9.35 -22.20
C ASP A 353 -4.61 10.09 -21.90
N ILE A 354 -4.72 11.39 -21.66
CA ILE A 354 -3.58 12.30 -21.52
C ILE A 354 -3.70 13.04 -20.20
N LEU A 355 -2.70 12.88 -19.34
CA LEU A 355 -2.55 13.63 -18.11
C LEU A 355 -1.34 14.55 -18.21
N ASN A 356 -1.57 15.85 -18.03
CA ASN A 356 -0.50 16.83 -17.95
C ASN A 356 0.34 16.64 -16.68
N TYR A 357 1.55 17.23 -16.68
CA TYR A 357 2.49 17.14 -15.56
C TYR A 357 1.85 17.53 -14.22
N THR A 358 1.73 16.55 -13.34
CA THR A 358 1.16 16.71 -12.01
C THR A 358 2.02 15.99 -10.97
N ASP A 359 1.84 16.35 -9.71
CA ASP A 359 2.36 15.65 -8.53
C ASP A 359 1.27 14.87 -7.78
N GLN A 360 0.01 14.98 -8.23
CA GLN A 360 -1.14 14.30 -7.64
C GLN A 360 -1.11 12.81 -7.96
N ARG A 361 -0.78 12.00 -6.95
CA ARG A 361 -0.63 10.54 -7.08
C ARG A 361 -1.90 9.87 -7.58
N GLU A 362 -3.06 10.21 -7.02
CA GLU A 362 -4.31 9.55 -7.38
C GLU A 362 -4.67 9.71 -8.86
N ASP A 363 -4.56 10.92 -9.40
CA ASP A 363 -4.84 11.21 -10.81
C ASP A 363 -3.92 10.42 -11.74
N ILE A 364 -2.61 10.37 -11.42
CA ILE A 364 -1.62 9.63 -12.19
C ILE A 364 -2.00 8.14 -12.24
N TYR A 365 -2.28 7.54 -11.09
CA TYR A 365 -2.59 6.11 -11.03
C TYR A 365 -3.94 5.77 -11.66
N ARG A 366 -4.95 6.65 -11.56
CA ARG A 366 -6.23 6.48 -12.26
C ARG A 366 -6.05 6.38 -13.77
N VAL A 367 -5.21 7.24 -14.36
CA VAL A 367 -4.91 7.20 -15.80
C VAL A 367 -4.07 5.97 -16.17
N LEU A 368 -3.09 5.59 -15.33
CA LEU A 368 -2.29 4.37 -15.54
C LEU A 368 -3.13 3.08 -15.50
N CYS A 369 -4.18 3.03 -14.67
CA CYS A 369 -5.03 1.84 -14.51
C CYS A 369 -6.20 1.77 -15.53
N LYS A 370 -6.35 2.75 -16.41
CA LYS A 370 -7.34 2.68 -17.52
C LYS A 370 -6.86 1.72 -18.60
N TYR A 371 -7.79 0.95 -19.16
CA TYR A 371 -7.51 -0.05 -20.19
C TYR A 371 -8.51 0.05 -21.33
N PHE A 372 -7.98 0.18 -22.56
CA PHE A 372 -8.79 0.34 -23.76
C PHE A 372 -8.92 -0.97 -24.57
N GLY A 373 -7.85 -1.76 -24.66
CA GLY A 373 -7.88 -3.09 -25.29
C GLY A 373 -8.03 -3.10 -26.82
N GLY A 374 -7.61 -2.02 -27.50
CA GLY A 374 -7.60 -1.92 -28.97
C GLY A 374 -6.30 -2.39 -29.61
N GLY A 375 -5.93 -1.83 -30.77
CA GLY A 375 -4.61 -2.05 -31.38
C GLY A 375 -3.49 -1.24 -30.73
N THR A 376 -2.29 -1.30 -31.30
CA THR A 376 -1.08 -0.63 -30.77
C THR A 376 -0.57 0.40 -31.77
N ALA A 377 -1.14 1.60 -31.74
CA ALA A 377 -0.69 2.75 -32.53
C ALA A 377 -0.44 3.95 -31.61
N LEU A 378 0.73 4.58 -31.77
CA LEU A 378 1.12 5.77 -31.00
C LEU A 378 0.86 7.02 -31.84
N ASP A 379 0.02 7.92 -31.35
CA ASP A 379 -0.22 9.20 -32.03
C ASP A 379 0.89 10.19 -31.65
N LEU A 380 1.75 10.51 -32.62
CA LEU A 380 2.89 11.40 -32.40
C LEU A 380 2.46 12.85 -32.18
N GLU A 381 1.29 13.26 -32.68
CA GLU A 381 0.79 14.63 -32.54
C GLU A 381 0.47 14.96 -31.08
N ASP A 382 0.07 13.96 -30.29
CA ASP A 382 -0.20 14.10 -28.85
C ASP A 382 1.07 14.23 -28.00
N LEU A 383 2.19 13.66 -28.46
CA LEU A 383 3.46 13.70 -27.72
C LEU A 383 4.18 15.04 -27.88
N ILE A 384 3.95 15.73 -28.99
CA ILE A 384 4.56 17.04 -29.26
C ILE A 384 4.25 18.05 -28.14
N PRO A 385 2.99 18.33 -27.74
CA PRO A 385 2.72 19.31 -26.69
C PRO A 385 3.29 18.92 -25.32
N LEU A 386 3.45 17.63 -25.03
CA LEU A 386 4.01 17.14 -23.77
C LEU A 386 5.55 17.24 -23.72
N THR A 387 6.21 17.29 -24.88
CA THR A 387 7.67 17.34 -25.02
C THR A 387 8.20 18.73 -25.39
N GLN A 388 7.39 19.54 -26.08
CA GLN A 388 7.79 20.83 -26.61
C GLN A 388 8.03 21.86 -25.49
N GLY A 389 9.19 22.52 -25.52
CA GLY A 389 9.57 23.57 -24.56
C GLY A 389 10.31 23.08 -23.31
N LYS A 390 10.46 21.77 -23.09
CA LYS A 390 11.23 21.21 -21.96
C LYS A 390 12.57 20.63 -22.42
N LYS A 391 13.67 21.32 -22.10
CA LYS A 391 15.04 20.87 -22.43
C LYS A 391 15.48 19.62 -21.64
N ASN A 392 15.03 19.49 -20.40
CA ASN A 392 15.37 18.37 -19.50
C ASN A 392 14.08 17.63 -19.11
N LEU A 393 13.78 16.57 -19.85
CA LEU A 393 12.62 15.70 -19.66
C LEU A 393 13.08 14.26 -19.84
N ASP A 394 12.62 13.34 -18.99
CA ASP A 394 12.83 11.90 -19.17
C ASP A 394 11.59 11.27 -19.80
N LEU A 395 11.78 10.47 -20.85
CA LEU A 395 10.71 9.71 -21.48
C LEU A 395 10.79 8.26 -21.03
N PHE A 396 9.71 7.74 -20.47
CA PHE A 396 9.59 6.34 -20.05
C PHE A 396 8.48 5.68 -20.84
N ILE A 397 8.78 4.59 -21.56
CA ILE A 397 7.84 3.97 -22.50
C ILE A 397 7.72 2.49 -22.18
N ILE A 398 6.50 1.99 -22.08
CA ILE A 398 6.23 0.58 -21.78
C ILE A 398 5.24 0.00 -22.78
N THR A 399 5.61 -1.09 -23.45
CA THR A 399 4.79 -1.77 -24.47
C THR A 399 5.26 -3.21 -24.67
N ASP A 400 4.45 -4.07 -25.28
CA ASP A 400 4.89 -5.38 -25.77
C ASP A 400 5.71 -5.30 -27.08
N MET A 401 5.93 -4.08 -27.59
CA MET A 401 6.66 -3.74 -28.83
C MET A 401 5.97 -4.20 -30.13
N LYS A 402 4.66 -4.48 -30.13
CA LYS A 402 3.87 -4.70 -31.36
C LYS A 402 3.34 -3.41 -31.97
N ILE A 403 4.18 -2.38 -32.01
CA ILE A 403 3.80 -1.05 -32.51
C ILE A 403 3.66 -1.09 -34.04
N THR A 404 2.49 -0.71 -34.56
CA THR A 404 2.24 -0.65 -36.01
C THR A 404 3.06 0.43 -36.72
N ASN A 405 3.27 1.58 -36.07
CA ASN A 405 4.00 2.73 -36.59
C ASN A 405 5.44 2.87 -36.04
N LEU A 406 6.14 1.75 -35.85
CA LEU A 406 7.48 1.71 -35.25
C LEU A 406 8.51 2.64 -35.92
N GLU A 407 8.52 2.74 -37.26
CA GLU A 407 9.47 3.59 -38.00
C GLU A 407 9.25 5.09 -37.70
N ALA A 408 7.99 5.53 -37.60
CA ALA A 408 7.66 6.91 -37.26
C ALA A 408 8.11 7.25 -35.82
N LEU A 409 7.92 6.32 -34.89
CA LEU A 409 8.38 6.43 -33.50
C LEU A 409 9.91 6.54 -33.41
N ILE A 410 10.65 5.72 -34.16
CA ILE A 410 12.11 5.79 -34.25
C ILE A 410 12.55 7.14 -34.83
N GLY A 411 11.83 7.65 -35.84
CA GLY A 411 12.04 8.99 -36.40
C GLY A 411 11.88 10.09 -35.35
N PHE A 412 10.78 10.05 -34.58
CA PHE A 412 10.49 10.99 -33.50
C PHE A 412 11.56 10.98 -32.40
N PHE A 413 11.95 9.81 -31.90
CA PHE A 413 13.08 9.72 -30.95
C PHE A 413 14.41 10.15 -31.54
N GLY A 414 14.52 10.28 -32.87
CA GLY A 414 15.73 10.76 -33.53
C GLY A 414 15.89 12.27 -33.42
N GLN A 415 14.77 12.97 -33.27
CA GLN A 415 14.73 14.41 -33.12
C GLN A 415 14.89 14.83 -31.64
N ILE A 416 14.65 13.89 -30.72
CA ILE A 416 14.68 14.12 -29.27
C ILE A 416 16.08 13.82 -28.72
N GLN A 417 16.69 14.82 -28.06
CA GLN A 417 17.96 14.65 -27.35
C GLN A 417 17.81 14.16 -25.91
N ASN A 418 16.57 14.11 -25.42
CA ASN A 418 16.20 13.68 -24.08
C ASN A 418 16.54 12.21 -23.83
N ARG A 419 16.62 11.85 -22.54
CA ARG A 419 16.85 10.46 -22.12
C ARG A 419 15.57 9.68 -22.30
N VAL A 420 15.64 8.55 -22.99
CA VAL A 420 14.52 7.65 -23.21
C VAL A 420 14.82 6.32 -22.56
N THR A 421 13.90 5.84 -21.73
CA THR A 421 13.93 4.51 -21.15
C THR A 421 12.75 3.73 -21.72
N ALA A 422 13.03 2.77 -22.60
CA ALA A 422 12.03 1.91 -23.20
C ALA A 422 12.03 0.55 -22.50
N VAL A 423 10.86 0.10 -22.07
CA VAL A 423 10.66 -1.18 -21.41
C VAL A 423 9.78 -2.03 -22.31
N HIS A 424 10.27 -3.20 -22.70
CA HIS A 424 9.47 -4.17 -23.41
C HIS A 424 9.03 -5.32 -22.50
N ILE A 425 7.78 -5.72 -22.64
CA ILE A 425 7.20 -6.79 -21.83
C ILE A 425 7.17 -8.10 -22.62
N GLY A 426 7.72 -9.15 -22.01
CA GLY A 426 7.76 -10.49 -22.59
C GLY A 426 8.80 -10.67 -23.70
N ASP A 427 8.78 -11.85 -24.31
CA ASP A 427 9.66 -12.24 -25.41
C ASP A 427 8.98 -11.98 -26.74
N ASN A 428 9.45 -10.96 -27.47
CA ASN A 428 8.88 -10.57 -28.75
C ASN A 428 9.97 -10.37 -29.81
N PRO A 429 9.91 -11.03 -30.98
CA PRO A 429 10.81 -10.78 -32.10
C PRO A 429 10.86 -9.30 -32.55
N TYR A 430 9.76 -8.56 -32.39
CA TYR A 430 9.71 -7.13 -32.71
C TYR A 430 10.59 -6.27 -31.79
N ALA A 431 10.83 -6.71 -30.54
CA ALA A 431 11.74 -6.02 -29.64
C ALA A 431 13.19 -6.03 -30.18
N ALA A 432 13.64 -7.15 -30.76
CA ALA A 432 14.96 -7.24 -31.38
C ALA A 432 15.12 -6.32 -32.60
N ARG A 433 14.03 -6.08 -33.35
CA ARG A 433 14.03 -5.10 -34.45
C ARG A 433 14.19 -3.67 -33.91
N PHE A 434 13.44 -3.33 -32.87
CA PHE A 434 13.54 -2.01 -32.22
C PHE A 434 14.93 -1.79 -31.60
N GLU A 435 15.47 -2.79 -30.89
CA GLU A 435 16.81 -2.76 -30.30
C GLU A 435 17.89 -2.47 -31.34
N LYS A 436 17.87 -3.17 -32.48
CA LYS A 436 18.79 -2.92 -33.60
C LYS A 436 18.64 -1.51 -34.17
N ALA A 437 17.41 -1.02 -34.29
CA ALA A 437 17.15 0.31 -34.84
C ALA A 437 17.66 1.44 -33.93
N VAL A 438 17.61 1.26 -32.61
CA VAL A 438 18.09 2.24 -31.63
C VAL A 438 19.51 1.96 -31.11
N GLU A 439 20.17 0.90 -31.56
CA GLU A 439 21.50 0.48 -31.08
C GLU A 439 22.55 1.59 -31.19
N LYS A 440 22.50 2.37 -32.28
CA LYS A 440 23.42 3.48 -32.53
C LYS A 440 23.14 4.72 -31.66
N ARG A 441 22.04 4.74 -30.90
CA ARG A 441 21.62 5.90 -30.12
C ARG A 441 21.96 5.72 -28.65
N LYS A 442 22.78 6.65 -28.15
CA LYS A 442 23.29 6.62 -26.77
C LYS A 442 22.26 7.06 -25.73
N ASN A 443 21.27 7.88 -26.13
CA ASN A 443 20.25 8.44 -25.26
C ASN A 443 19.06 7.49 -24.96
N ILE A 444 19.03 6.30 -25.58
CA ILE A 444 17.95 5.32 -25.40
C ILE A 444 18.49 4.09 -24.65
N SER A 445 17.87 3.78 -23.51
CA SER A 445 18.10 2.54 -22.76
C SER A 445 16.90 1.61 -22.91
N ILE A 446 17.16 0.34 -23.23
CA ILE A 446 16.12 -0.69 -23.36
C ILE A 446 16.24 -1.68 -22.20
N TYR A 447 15.09 -2.03 -21.62
CA TYR A 447 14.97 -3.06 -20.58
C TYR A 447 13.89 -4.06 -20.95
N THR A 448 14.12 -5.32 -20.58
CA THR A 448 13.14 -6.42 -20.71
C THR A 448 12.51 -6.70 -19.36
N VAL A 449 11.18 -6.80 -19.29
CA VAL A 449 10.46 -7.24 -18.09
C VAL A 449 9.65 -8.49 -18.44
N LYS A 450 10.01 -9.63 -17.83
CA LYS A 450 9.26 -10.89 -17.94
C LYS A 450 8.56 -11.22 -16.63
N ARG A 451 9.18 -10.85 -15.51
CA ARG A 451 8.68 -11.10 -14.16
C ARG A 451 8.88 -9.86 -13.29
N LYS A 452 8.21 -9.84 -12.13
CA LYS A 452 8.31 -8.73 -11.18
C LYS A 452 9.73 -8.46 -10.67
N GLU A 453 10.57 -9.50 -10.60
CA GLU A 453 11.96 -9.38 -10.14
C GLU A 453 12.83 -8.58 -11.12
N ASP A 454 12.38 -8.40 -12.36
CA ASP A 454 13.10 -7.62 -13.37
C ASP A 454 12.91 -6.10 -13.18
N ILE A 455 11.84 -5.68 -12.48
CA ILE A 455 11.48 -4.26 -12.30
C ILE A 455 12.55 -3.47 -11.51
N PRO A 456 13.09 -3.95 -10.37
CA PRO A 456 14.20 -3.29 -9.68
C PRO A 456 15.47 -3.08 -10.51
N HIS A 457 15.67 -3.86 -11.58
CA HIS A 457 16.86 -3.77 -12.42
C HIS A 457 16.79 -2.64 -13.46
N ILE A 458 15.62 -2.01 -13.61
CA ILE A 458 15.45 -0.82 -14.45
C ILE A 458 16.20 0.33 -13.78
N VAL A 459 17.05 1.03 -14.53
CA VAL A 459 17.70 2.26 -14.07
C VAL A 459 17.19 3.41 -14.91
N LEU A 460 16.45 4.32 -14.26
CA LEU A 460 15.80 5.45 -14.92
C LEU A 460 16.81 6.53 -15.27
N GLY A 461 16.72 7.03 -16.50
CA GLY A 461 17.63 8.05 -17.00
C GLY A 461 19.06 7.53 -17.22
N ARG A 462 19.24 6.20 -17.33
CA ARG A 462 20.52 5.60 -17.77
C ARG A 462 20.76 5.95 -19.24
N ILE A 463 21.99 6.31 -19.55
CA ILE A 463 22.50 6.50 -20.91
C ILE A 463 23.48 5.34 -21.14
N ARG A 464 23.48 4.73 -22.34
CA ARG A 464 24.26 3.50 -22.64
C ARG A 464 25.78 3.66 -22.47
N ASP A 465 26.27 4.90 -22.48
CA ASP A 465 27.67 5.21 -22.21
C ASP A 465 27.96 5.05 -20.71
N TYR A 466 28.46 3.88 -20.27
CA TYR A 466 29.39 3.67 -19.14
C TYR A 466 29.56 2.17 -18.74
N PHE A 467 29.23 1.21 -19.60
CA PHE A 467 29.73 -0.16 -19.44
C PHE A 467 30.28 -0.66 -20.77
N ASN A 468 31.54 -0.32 -21.05
CA ASN A 468 32.39 -1.21 -21.82
C ASN A 468 33.00 -2.19 -20.80
N PRO A 469 32.63 -3.48 -20.78
CA PRO A 469 33.41 -4.49 -20.06
C PRO A 469 34.67 -4.78 -20.90
N THR A 470 35.55 -3.80 -21.08
CA THR A 470 36.85 -4.03 -21.70
C THR A 470 37.79 -4.62 -20.65
N HIS A 471 37.96 -5.94 -20.73
CA HIS A 471 39.17 -6.68 -20.39
C HIS A 471 39.95 -6.23 -19.15
N ILE A 472 39.61 -6.78 -17.98
CA ILE A 472 40.66 -7.13 -17.00
C ILE A 472 41.26 -8.45 -17.49
N LYS A 473 42.24 -8.36 -18.38
CA LYS A 473 43.19 -9.47 -18.56
C LYS A 473 43.97 -9.56 -17.24
N LYS A 474 43.80 -10.68 -16.54
CA LYS A 474 44.71 -11.09 -15.49
C LYS A 474 46.12 -11.19 -16.10
N SER A 475 47.04 -10.37 -15.59
CA SER A 475 48.46 -10.73 -15.52
C SER A 475 48.72 -11.41 -14.19
#